data_AF-A0A2D9H1G1-F1
#
_entry.id   AF-A0A2D9H1G1-F1
#
_cell.length_a   1.000
_cell.length_b   1.000
_cell.length_c   1.000
_cell.angle_alpha   90.00
_cell.angle_beta   90.00
_cell.angle_gamma   90.00
#
_symmetry.space_group_name_H-M   'P 1'
#
loop_
_entity.id
_entity.type
_entity.pdbx_description
1 polymer ?
#
loop_
_entity_poly.entity_id
_entity_poly.type
_entity_poly.pdbx_seq_one_letter_code
_entity_poly.pdbx_strand_id
1 'polypeptide(L)'
;MLEALDAGVPVALGFEAPLMVPVSPVGPVDGWRTLGQARQGETVDGRSRPWSAGAGSGALATGLVQMAWVLERVGSGFPGLRCTTRPEPWLAGDAELFVWEAFVSGTGKPVPAGITQHAADAAAAADTFADRLEAGSLSASDVMCTPASSFNLAAAAAAYSGLAIASTELRDQVQVYRTRPALL
;
A
#
# COMPACT_ATOMS: atom_id res chain seq x y z
N MET A 1 0.93 1.75 -17.50
CA MET A 1 0.24 0.65 -16.78
C MET A 1 -0.63 -0.18 -17.70
N LEU A 2 -1.75 0.34 -18.23
CA LEU A 2 -2.67 -0.50 -19.03
C LEU A 2 -1.98 -1.10 -20.26
N GLU A 3 -1.14 -0.33 -20.96
CA GLU A 3 -0.32 -0.82 -22.08
C GLU A 3 0.67 -1.93 -21.67
N ALA A 4 1.23 -1.84 -20.46
CA ALA A 4 2.13 -2.87 -19.94
C ALA A 4 1.36 -4.17 -19.66
N LEU A 5 0.18 -4.07 -19.04
CA LEU A 5 -0.70 -5.22 -18.82
C LEU A 5 -1.17 -5.85 -20.14
N ASP A 6 -1.50 -5.04 -21.15
CA ASP A 6 -1.87 -5.51 -22.50
C ASP A 6 -0.72 -6.26 -23.18
N ALA A 7 0.52 -5.81 -22.97
CA ALA A 7 1.73 -6.48 -23.41
C ALA A 7 2.13 -7.71 -22.55
N GLY A 8 1.35 -8.07 -21.53
CA GLY A 8 1.65 -9.18 -20.63
C GLY A 8 2.79 -8.90 -19.64
N VAL A 9 3.16 -7.64 -19.45
CA VAL A 9 4.19 -7.22 -18.49
C VAL A 9 3.53 -7.04 -17.12
N PRO A 10 4.01 -7.74 -16.07
CA PRO A 10 3.46 -7.60 -14.72
C PRO A 10 3.72 -6.20 -14.18
N VAL A 11 2.76 -5.66 -13.43
CA VAL A 11 2.80 -4.29 -12.90
C VAL A 11 2.75 -4.29 -11.38
N ALA A 12 3.61 -3.49 -10.76
CA ALA A 12 3.46 -3.08 -9.38
C ALA A 12 2.89 -1.65 -9.31
N LEU A 13 1.80 -1.46 -8.56
CA LEU A 13 1.08 -0.20 -8.44
C LEU A 13 1.06 0.26 -6.97
N GLY A 14 1.72 1.39 -6.71
CA GLY A 14 1.78 2.00 -5.39
C GLY A 14 0.74 3.10 -5.20
N PHE A 15 0.13 3.19 -4.01
CA PHE A 15 -0.72 4.31 -3.60
C PHE A 15 -0.15 5.00 -2.36
N GLU A 16 -0.10 6.34 -2.38
CA GLU A 16 0.31 7.16 -1.23
C GLU A 16 -0.89 7.40 -0.28
N ALA A 17 -1.40 6.33 0.32
CA ALA A 17 -2.45 6.36 1.34
C ALA A 17 -2.41 5.07 2.18
N PRO A 18 -2.91 5.07 3.43
CA PRO A 18 -3.04 3.83 4.19
C PRO A 18 -3.90 2.80 3.44
N LEU A 19 -3.31 1.67 3.04
CA LEU A 19 -3.98 0.58 2.32
C LEU A 19 -4.42 -0.57 3.23
N MET A 20 -3.99 -0.54 4.49
CA MET A 20 -4.50 -1.40 5.54
C MET A 20 -4.64 -0.63 6.84
N VAL A 21 -5.66 -0.99 7.61
CA VAL A 21 -5.88 -0.48 8.96
C VAL A 21 -5.91 -1.63 9.98
N PRO A 22 -5.37 -1.44 11.19
CA PRO A 22 -5.37 -2.47 12.20
C PRO A 22 -6.78 -2.76 12.70
N VAL A 23 -7.14 -4.04 12.75
CA VAL A 23 -8.35 -4.56 13.39
C VAL A 23 -7.93 -5.50 14.49
N SER A 24 -8.22 -5.12 15.72
CA SER A 24 -7.93 -5.95 16.88
C SER A 24 -8.72 -7.27 16.81
N PRO A 25 -8.12 -8.41 17.21
CA PRO A 25 -8.86 -9.67 17.31
C PRO A 25 -10.09 -9.51 18.20
N VAL A 26 -11.19 -10.14 17.80
CA VAL A 26 -12.38 -10.29 18.66
C VAL A 26 -12.05 -11.35 19.70
N GLY A 27 -12.03 -11.00 20.99
CA GLY A 27 -11.77 -11.97 22.06
C GLY A 27 -11.10 -11.40 23.32
N PRO A 28 -10.00 -10.63 23.20
CA PRO A 28 -9.42 -9.94 24.35
C PRO A 28 -10.35 -8.85 24.89
N VAL A 29 -10.52 -8.80 26.22
CA VAL A 29 -11.43 -7.88 26.95
C VAL A 29 -11.16 -6.39 26.64
N ASP A 30 -9.99 -6.06 26.08
CA ASP A 30 -9.57 -4.69 25.77
C ASP A 30 -9.15 -4.47 24.30
N GLY A 31 -9.52 -5.37 23.37
CA GLY A 31 -9.14 -5.24 21.95
C GLY A 31 -9.60 -3.91 21.32
N TRP A 32 -10.69 -3.32 21.81
CA TRP A 32 -11.18 -2.03 21.35
C TRP A 32 -10.21 -0.86 21.65
N ARG A 33 -9.32 -0.97 22.64
CA ARG A 33 -8.40 0.12 23.05
C ARG A 33 -7.33 0.44 22.00
N THR A 34 -7.03 -0.51 21.13
CA THR A 34 -6.04 -0.33 20.05
C THR A 34 -6.69 0.16 18.75
N LEU A 35 -8.00 0.33 18.70
CA LEU A 35 -8.68 0.90 17.53
C LEU A 35 -8.24 2.34 17.31
N GLY A 36 -7.85 2.65 16.08
CA GLY A 36 -7.34 3.98 15.71
C GLY A 36 -5.93 4.27 16.22
N GLN A 37 -5.23 3.34 16.87
CA GLN A 37 -3.81 3.50 17.17
C GLN A 37 -2.95 3.38 15.91
N ALA A 38 -1.73 3.89 16.00
CA ALA A 38 -0.77 3.85 14.91
C ALA A 38 -0.33 2.41 14.65
N ARG A 39 -0.04 2.11 13.39
CA ARG A 39 0.60 0.87 12.97
C ARG A 39 2.05 0.86 13.47
N GLN A 40 2.61 -0.32 13.71
CA GLN A 40 4.04 -0.44 13.99
C GLN A 40 4.81 0.16 12.81
N GLY A 41 5.76 1.05 13.07
CA GLY A 41 6.51 1.78 12.04
C GLY A 41 5.99 3.19 11.77
N GLU A 42 4.79 3.59 12.21
CA GLU A 42 4.29 4.97 12.05
C GLU A 42 4.76 5.95 13.15
N THR A 43 5.69 5.51 13.99
CA THR A 43 6.30 6.35 15.03
C THR A 43 7.57 7.01 14.48
N VAL A 44 7.61 8.33 14.46
CA VAL A 44 8.80 9.12 14.09
C VAL A 44 9.27 9.90 15.31
N ASP A 45 10.55 9.79 15.66
CA ASP A 45 11.15 10.46 16.82
C ASP A 45 10.39 10.24 18.14
N GLY A 46 9.90 9.01 18.35
CA GLY A 46 9.12 8.63 19.53
C GLY A 46 7.69 9.15 19.56
N ARG A 47 7.24 9.88 18.52
CA ARG A 47 5.86 10.38 18.40
C ARG A 47 5.06 9.50 17.44
N SER A 48 4.06 8.82 17.98
CA SER A 48 3.05 8.09 17.23
C SER A 48 2.19 9.07 16.42
N ARG A 49 2.13 8.92 15.10
CA ARG A 49 1.18 9.64 14.24
C ARG A 49 0.25 8.62 13.61
N PRO A 50 -0.87 8.28 14.27
CA PRO A 50 -1.73 7.21 13.79
C PRO A 50 -2.36 7.58 12.46
N TRP A 51 -2.60 6.56 11.62
CA TRP A 51 -3.43 6.68 10.42
C TRP A 51 -4.81 7.34 10.70
N SER A 52 -5.31 7.26 11.94
CA SER A 52 -6.59 7.86 12.33
C SER A 52 -6.52 9.37 12.61
N ALA A 53 -5.31 9.93 12.80
CA ALA A 53 -5.12 11.37 12.97
C ALA A 53 -5.48 12.13 11.68
N GLY A 54 -5.81 13.41 11.78
CA GLY A 54 -6.46 14.16 10.70
C GLY A 54 -5.80 14.04 9.31
N ALA A 55 -4.47 14.08 9.22
CA ALA A 55 -3.78 13.90 7.95
C ALA A 55 -3.90 12.47 7.40
N GLY A 56 -3.72 11.46 8.26
CA GLY A 56 -3.82 10.05 7.87
C GLY A 56 -5.24 9.65 7.49
N SER A 57 -6.25 10.12 8.23
CA SER A 57 -7.64 9.76 7.97
C SER A 57 -8.18 10.46 6.73
N GLY A 58 -7.76 11.70 6.47
CA GLY A 58 -8.04 12.41 5.22
C GLY A 58 -7.39 11.74 4.01
N ALA A 59 -6.12 11.34 4.12
CA ALA A 59 -5.40 10.60 3.08
C ALA A 59 -6.06 9.23 2.82
N LEU A 60 -6.43 8.50 3.87
CA LEU A 60 -7.15 7.24 3.79
C LEU A 60 -8.48 7.39 3.04
N ALA A 61 -9.33 8.35 3.43
CA ALA A 61 -10.64 8.54 2.80
C ALA A 61 -10.52 8.89 1.32
N THR A 62 -9.56 9.76 0.97
CA THR A 62 -9.32 10.15 -0.43
C THR A 62 -8.73 8.99 -1.22
N GLY A 63 -7.72 8.32 -0.65
CA GLY A 63 -7.02 7.18 -1.25
C GLY A 63 -7.94 6.00 -1.52
N LEU A 64 -8.92 5.72 -0.65
CA LEU A 64 -9.93 4.68 -0.86
C LEU A 64 -10.72 4.90 -2.16
N VAL A 65 -11.20 6.11 -2.39
CA VAL A 65 -11.98 6.44 -3.59
C VAL A 65 -11.09 6.41 -4.84
N GLN A 66 -9.88 6.95 -4.74
CA GLN A 66 -8.91 6.93 -5.84
C GLN A 66 -8.50 5.51 -6.22
N MET A 67 -8.18 4.67 -5.23
CA MET A 67 -7.80 3.28 -5.44
C MET A 67 -8.93 2.48 -6.06
N ALA A 68 -10.15 2.57 -5.51
CA ALA A 68 -11.30 1.90 -6.10
C ALA A 68 -11.54 2.33 -7.56
N TRP A 69 -11.45 3.63 -7.86
CA TRP A 69 -11.63 4.12 -9.23
C TRP A 69 -10.52 3.66 -10.18
N VAL A 70 -9.25 3.68 -9.76
CA VAL A 70 -8.12 3.22 -10.58
C VAL A 70 -8.22 1.71 -10.82
N LEU A 71 -8.52 0.92 -9.79
CA LEU A 71 -8.65 -0.52 -9.91
C LEU A 71 -9.89 -0.91 -10.74
N GLU A 72 -11.00 -0.18 -10.64
CA GLU A 72 -12.17 -0.36 -11.51
C GLU A 72 -11.81 -0.12 -12.98
N ARG A 73 -10.98 0.90 -13.24
CA ARG A 73 -10.49 1.19 -14.59
C ARG A 73 -9.62 0.07 -15.15
N VAL A 74 -8.83 -0.59 -14.29
CA VAL A 74 -8.03 -1.78 -14.64
C VAL A 74 -8.95 -2.98 -14.87
N GLY A 75 -9.82 -3.31 -13.91
CA GLY A 75 -10.73 -4.46 -13.99
C GLY A 75 -11.70 -4.39 -15.16
N SER A 76 -12.15 -3.20 -15.53
CA SER A 76 -12.95 -2.98 -16.74
C SER A 76 -12.19 -3.29 -18.03
N GLY A 77 -10.87 -3.03 -18.06
CA GLY A 77 -10.01 -3.32 -19.20
C GLY A 77 -9.52 -4.77 -19.24
N PHE A 78 -9.36 -5.38 -18.07
CA PHE A 78 -8.82 -6.73 -17.88
C PHE A 78 -9.66 -7.51 -16.86
N PRO A 79 -10.87 -7.96 -17.21
CA PRO A 79 -11.73 -8.69 -16.28
C PRO A 79 -11.06 -9.94 -15.74
N GLY A 80 -11.05 -10.11 -14.42
CA GLY A 80 -10.43 -11.27 -13.77
C GLY A 80 -8.89 -11.26 -13.74
N LEU A 81 -8.24 -10.15 -14.07
CA LEU A 81 -6.78 -9.98 -13.89
C LEU A 81 -6.38 -10.36 -12.46
N ARG A 82 -5.32 -11.16 -12.31
CA ARG A 82 -4.90 -11.67 -11.00
C ARG A 82 -4.15 -10.57 -10.27
N CYS A 83 -4.72 -10.18 -9.14
CA CYS A 83 -4.21 -9.13 -8.27
C CYS A 83 -3.77 -9.73 -6.94
N THR A 84 -2.71 -9.17 -6.37
CA THR A 84 -2.25 -9.52 -5.02
C THR A 84 -1.73 -8.28 -4.30
N THR A 85 -1.71 -8.35 -2.98
CA THR A 85 -1.05 -7.39 -2.07
C THR A 85 0.22 -7.98 -1.45
N ARG A 86 0.64 -9.16 -1.94
CA ARG A 86 1.85 -9.87 -1.51
C ARG A 86 2.86 -9.92 -2.67
N PRO A 87 4.16 -9.75 -2.38
CA PRO A 87 5.17 -9.76 -3.44
C PRO A 87 5.42 -11.17 -3.98
N GLU A 88 5.24 -12.22 -3.18
CA GLU A 88 5.61 -13.59 -3.57
C GLU A 88 4.79 -14.11 -4.75
N PRO A 89 3.43 -14.01 -4.78
CA PRO A 89 2.66 -14.42 -5.95
C PRO A 89 2.99 -13.60 -7.20
N TRP A 90 3.32 -12.32 -7.05
CA TRP A 90 3.68 -11.47 -8.18
C TRP A 90 5.04 -11.84 -8.77
N LEU A 91 6.06 -12.03 -7.92
CA LEU A 91 7.40 -12.47 -8.33
C LEU A 91 7.39 -13.86 -8.96
N ALA A 92 6.48 -14.74 -8.53
CA ALA A 92 6.30 -16.07 -9.10
C ALA A 92 5.54 -16.09 -10.44
N GLY A 93 4.92 -14.97 -10.85
CA GLY A 93 4.05 -14.89 -12.03
C GLY A 93 2.63 -15.44 -11.80
N ASP A 94 2.26 -15.67 -10.54
CA ASP A 94 0.92 -16.10 -10.12
C ASP A 94 -0.09 -14.94 -10.07
N ALA A 95 0.40 -13.70 -10.09
CA ALA A 95 -0.40 -12.47 -10.20
C ALA A 95 0.24 -11.47 -11.16
N GLU A 96 -0.56 -10.84 -12.04
CA GLU A 96 -0.06 -9.79 -12.94
C GLU A 96 0.03 -8.42 -12.26
N LEU A 97 -0.82 -8.17 -11.28
CA LEU A 97 -0.89 -6.89 -10.58
C LEU A 97 -0.53 -7.05 -9.10
N PHE A 98 0.48 -6.31 -8.65
CA PHE A 98 0.83 -6.18 -7.23
C PHE A 98 0.50 -4.78 -6.72
N VAL A 99 -0.38 -4.68 -5.73
CA VAL A 99 -0.76 -3.41 -5.09
C VAL A 99 -0.06 -3.26 -3.75
N TRP A 100 0.58 -2.11 -3.53
CA TRP A 100 1.37 -1.83 -2.34
C TRP A 100 1.18 -0.37 -1.86
N GLU A 101 1.53 -0.12 -0.60
CA GLU A 101 1.40 1.19 0.02
C GLU A 101 2.73 1.96 -0.03
N ALA A 102 2.70 3.14 -0.64
CA ALA A 102 3.79 4.09 -0.61
C ALA A 102 3.71 4.95 0.65
N PHE A 103 4.71 4.88 1.52
CA PHE A 103 4.75 5.67 2.74
C PHE A 103 5.74 6.83 2.65
N VAL A 104 5.28 7.93 2.05
CA VAL A 104 6.09 9.14 1.84
C VAL A 104 5.89 10.12 3.00
N SER A 105 6.84 10.17 3.93
CA SER A 105 6.69 10.99 5.15
C SER A 105 8.01 11.54 5.68
N GLY A 106 7.91 12.65 6.43
CA GLY A 106 9.03 13.23 7.18
C GLY A 106 10.24 13.56 6.30
N THR A 107 11.43 13.15 6.75
CA THR A 107 12.72 13.36 6.07
C THR A 107 12.87 12.60 4.75
N GLY A 108 11.99 11.62 4.48
CA GLY A 108 11.93 10.89 3.21
C GLY A 108 11.13 11.61 2.12
N LYS A 109 10.59 12.82 2.38
CA LYS A 109 9.90 13.62 1.36
C LYS A 109 10.93 14.31 0.44
N PRO A 110 10.89 14.07 -0.88
CA PRO A 110 11.76 14.76 -1.81
C PRO A 110 11.46 16.26 -1.87
N VAL A 111 12.50 17.06 -2.12
CA VAL A 111 12.37 18.48 -2.46
C VAL A 111 12.04 18.57 -3.96
N PRO A 112 10.90 19.14 -4.37
CA PRO A 112 10.53 19.19 -5.78
C PRO A 112 11.48 20.08 -6.59
N ALA A 113 12.03 19.56 -7.68
CA ALA A 113 12.81 20.33 -8.65
C ALA A 113 12.05 20.38 -9.99
N GLY A 114 11.25 21.43 -10.21
CA GLY A 114 10.54 21.64 -11.47
C GLY A 114 9.26 20.81 -11.66
N ILE A 115 8.79 20.09 -10.64
CA ILE A 115 7.55 19.30 -10.64
C ILE A 115 6.71 19.60 -9.39
N THR A 116 5.46 19.13 -9.36
CA THR A 116 4.61 19.24 -8.17
C THR A 116 5.09 18.31 -7.06
N GLN A 117 4.77 18.62 -5.80
CA GLN A 117 5.14 17.75 -4.66
C GLN A 117 4.60 16.32 -4.83
N HIS A 118 3.35 16.17 -5.29
CA HIS A 118 2.76 14.84 -5.51
C HIS A 118 3.50 14.03 -6.56
N ALA A 119 3.96 14.67 -7.64
CA ALA A 119 4.77 14.00 -8.65
C ALA A 119 6.14 13.59 -8.10
N ALA A 120 6.76 14.43 -7.27
CA ALA A 120 8.02 14.11 -6.60
C ALA A 120 7.84 12.94 -5.61
N ASP A 121 6.80 12.97 -4.77
CA ASP A 121 6.49 11.92 -3.80
C ASP A 121 6.24 10.57 -4.51
N ALA A 122 5.50 10.57 -5.63
CA ALA A 122 5.26 9.38 -6.43
C ALA A 122 6.54 8.83 -7.08
N ALA A 123 7.41 9.69 -7.61
CA ALA A 123 8.68 9.28 -8.20
C ALA A 123 9.60 8.63 -7.15
N ALA A 124 9.77 9.26 -5.98
CA ALA A 124 10.57 8.71 -4.90
C ALA A 124 10.04 7.37 -4.38
N ALA A 125 8.71 7.20 -4.35
CA ALA A 125 8.08 5.93 -4.01
C ALA A 125 8.41 4.84 -5.06
N ALA A 126 8.34 5.17 -6.35
CA ALA A 126 8.70 4.25 -7.43
C ALA A 126 10.19 3.86 -7.38
N ASP A 127 11.09 4.81 -7.14
CA ASP A 127 12.53 4.54 -6.96
C ASP A 127 12.78 3.62 -5.76
N THR A 128 12.11 3.89 -4.63
CA THR A 128 12.20 3.02 -3.43
C THR A 128 11.73 1.60 -3.72
N PHE A 129 10.66 1.44 -4.52
CA PHE A 129 10.19 0.13 -4.94
C PHE A 129 11.24 -0.57 -5.82
N ALA A 130 11.80 0.14 -6.80
CA ALA A 130 12.82 -0.39 -7.71
C ALA A 130 14.07 -0.86 -6.94
N ASP A 131 14.57 -0.05 -6.00
CA ASP A 131 15.70 -0.40 -5.13
C ASP A 131 15.42 -1.68 -4.32
N ARG A 132 14.20 -1.81 -3.78
CA ARG A 132 13.80 -2.99 -3.00
C ARG A 132 13.63 -4.23 -3.87
N LEU A 133 13.17 -4.06 -5.11
CA LEU A 133 13.08 -5.14 -6.08
C LEU A 133 14.48 -5.65 -6.45
N GLU A 134 15.41 -4.75 -6.77
CA GLU A 134 16.80 -5.10 -7.09
C GLU A 134 17.51 -5.77 -5.89
N ALA A 135 17.27 -5.27 -4.68
CA ALA A 135 17.82 -5.85 -3.45
C ALA A 135 17.13 -7.15 -3.00
N GLY A 136 16.04 -7.58 -3.67
CA GLY A 136 15.28 -8.77 -3.28
C GLY A 136 14.58 -8.64 -1.91
N SER A 137 14.27 -7.42 -1.47
CA SER A 137 13.77 -7.11 -0.13
C SER A 137 12.29 -6.71 -0.09
N LEU A 138 11.50 -7.05 -1.12
CA LEU A 138 10.09 -6.70 -1.20
C LEU A 138 9.23 -7.37 -0.11
N SER A 139 9.67 -8.50 0.46
CA SER A 139 8.95 -9.18 1.55
C SER A 139 9.00 -8.43 2.89
N ALA A 140 9.91 -7.47 3.05
CA ALA A 140 10.07 -6.69 4.28
C ALA A 140 9.23 -5.39 4.25
N SER A 141 8.16 -5.34 5.05
CA SER A 141 7.36 -4.11 5.23
C SER A 141 7.96 -3.17 6.27
N ASP A 142 7.91 -1.86 6.01
CA ASP A 142 8.31 -0.83 6.97
C ASP A 142 7.20 -0.49 7.97
N VAL A 143 5.95 -0.83 7.65
CA VAL A 143 4.79 -0.58 8.50
C VAL A 143 3.93 -1.84 8.59
N MET A 144 3.53 -2.19 9.81
CA MET A 144 2.81 -3.43 10.10
C MET A 144 1.66 -3.21 11.09
N CYS A 145 0.56 -3.95 10.92
CA CYS A 145 -0.56 -3.92 11.87
C CYS A 145 -0.34 -4.77 13.12
N THR A 146 0.74 -5.55 13.17
CA THR A 146 1.05 -6.44 14.30
C THR A 146 1.11 -5.67 15.64
N PRO A 147 0.58 -6.23 16.75
CA PRO A 147 0.01 -7.57 16.92
C PRO A 147 -1.46 -7.72 16.47
N ALA A 148 -2.10 -6.66 15.95
CA ALA A 148 -3.46 -6.73 15.45
C ALA A 148 -3.52 -7.43 14.07
N SER A 149 -4.72 -7.88 13.69
CA SER A 149 -4.97 -8.29 12.31
C SER A 149 -5.07 -7.07 11.40
N SER A 150 -4.95 -7.26 10.09
CA SER A 150 -5.14 -6.21 9.11
C SER A 150 -6.53 -6.27 8.52
N PHE A 151 -7.15 -5.10 8.30
CA PHE A 151 -8.19 -4.97 7.29
C PHE A 151 -7.57 -4.40 6.03
N ASN A 152 -7.39 -5.25 5.04
CA ASN A 152 -6.71 -4.93 3.78
C ASN A 152 -7.69 -4.25 2.82
N LEU A 153 -7.57 -2.94 2.72
CA LEU A 153 -8.44 -2.10 1.91
C LEU A 153 -8.09 -2.19 0.42
N ALA A 154 -6.83 -2.47 0.09
CA ALA A 154 -6.43 -2.74 -1.28
C ALA A 154 -7.08 -4.01 -1.81
N ALA A 155 -7.11 -5.08 -1.00
CA ALA A 155 -7.80 -6.30 -1.38
C ALA A 155 -9.32 -6.11 -1.51
N ALA A 156 -9.93 -5.33 -0.62
CA ALA A 156 -11.34 -4.98 -0.72
C ALA A 156 -11.65 -4.18 -1.98
N ALA A 157 -10.82 -3.19 -2.34
CA ALA A 157 -10.97 -2.39 -3.55
C ALA A 157 -10.73 -3.21 -4.83
N ALA A 158 -9.76 -4.13 -4.82
CA ALA A 158 -9.52 -5.03 -5.94
C ALA A 158 -10.73 -5.96 -6.19
N ALA A 159 -11.27 -6.55 -5.12
CA ALA A 159 -12.48 -7.39 -5.20
C ALA A 159 -13.71 -6.59 -5.67
N TYR A 160 -13.89 -5.36 -5.16
CA TYR A 160 -14.93 -4.43 -5.65
C TYR A 160 -14.82 -4.19 -7.16
N SER A 161 -13.58 -4.10 -7.67
CA SER A 161 -13.26 -3.78 -9.06
C SER A 161 -13.30 -4.97 -10.01
N GLY A 162 -13.74 -6.14 -9.55
CA GLY A 162 -13.79 -7.36 -10.37
C GLY A 162 -12.42 -8.00 -10.70
N LEU A 163 -11.36 -7.61 -9.98
CA LEU A 163 -10.05 -8.26 -10.07
C LEU A 163 -10.04 -9.59 -9.30
N ALA A 164 -9.28 -10.57 -9.79
CA ALA A 164 -9.15 -11.86 -9.11
C ALA A 164 -8.12 -11.75 -7.99
N ILE A 165 -8.59 -11.68 -6.74
CA ILE A 165 -7.75 -11.67 -5.55
C ILE A 165 -8.23 -12.72 -4.54
N ALA A 166 -7.28 -13.37 -3.85
CA ALA A 166 -7.61 -14.37 -2.84
C ALA A 166 -8.35 -13.72 -1.65
N SER A 167 -9.47 -14.31 -1.23
CA SER A 167 -10.29 -13.79 -0.14
C SER A 167 -9.56 -13.75 1.21
N THR A 168 -8.53 -14.58 1.39
CA THR A 168 -7.66 -14.55 2.56
C THR A 168 -6.90 -13.23 2.67
N GLU A 169 -6.55 -12.60 1.55
CA GLU A 169 -5.78 -11.35 1.54
C GLU A 169 -6.55 -10.18 2.16
N LEU A 170 -7.88 -10.26 2.29
CA LEU A 170 -8.69 -9.27 3.04
C LEU A 170 -8.24 -9.10 4.49
N ARG A 171 -7.55 -10.10 5.05
CA ARG A 171 -7.03 -10.13 6.42
C ARG A 171 -5.50 -10.03 6.50
N ASP A 172 -4.82 -10.02 5.36
CA ASP A 172 -3.36 -10.02 5.29
C ASP A 172 -2.79 -8.61 5.40
N GLN A 173 -1.50 -8.53 5.69
CA GLN A 173 -0.76 -7.27 5.62
C GLN A 173 -0.55 -6.86 4.16
N VAL A 174 -0.71 -5.56 3.89
CA VAL A 174 -0.23 -4.95 2.64
C VAL A 174 1.23 -4.58 2.84
N GLN A 175 2.06 -4.77 1.81
CA GLN A 175 3.43 -4.29 1.86
C GLN A 175 3.47 -2.77 1.84
N VAL A 176 4.15 -2.20 2.83
CA VAL A 176 4.33 -0.76 2.98
C VAL A 176 5.81 -0.42 2.83
N TYR A 177 6.13 0.40 1.83
CA TYR A 177 7.51 0.83 1.58
C TYR A 177 7.63 2.32 1.85
N ARG A 178 8.46 2.66 2.83
CA ARG A 178 8.78 4.04 3.19
C ARG A 178 9.89 4.56 2.30
N THR A 179 9.67 5.73 1.71
CA THR A 179 10.73 6.43 1.00
C THR A 179 11.85 6.82 1.96
N ARG A 180 13.08 6.66 1.50
CA ARG A 180 14.27 7.13 2.23
C ARG A 180 14.71 8.47 1.64
N PRO A 181 15.37 9.32 2.43
CA PRO A 181 16.01 10.51 1.87
C PRO A 181 16.98 10.09 0.76
N ALA A 182 17.01 10.82 -0.35
CA ALA A 182 18.10 10.65 -1.32
C ALA A 182 19.42 10.90 -0.58
N LEU A 183 20.35 9.95 -0.66
CA LEU A 183 21.73 10.19 -0.23
C LEU A 183 22.27 11.29 -1.15
N LEU A 184 22.53 12.47 -0.59
CA LEU A 184 23.30 13.53 -1.24
C LEU A 184 24.75 13.08 -1.42
#